data_AF-A0A3D1R803-F1
#
_entry.id   AF-A0A3D1R803-F1
#
_cell.length_a   1.000
_cell.length_b   1.000
_cell.length_c   1.000
_cell.angle_alpha   90.00
_cell.angle_beta   90.00
_cell.angle_gamma   90.00
#
_symmetry.space_group_name_H-M   'P 1'
#
loop_
_entity.id
_entity.type
_entity.pdbx_description
1 polymer ?
#
loop_
_entity_poly.entity_id
_entity_poly.type
_entity_poly.pdbx_seq_one_letter_code
_entity_poly.pdbx_strand_id
1 'polypeptide(L)'
;MAKHFDIIVIGLGHAGCEAALACARMGLRVLGVTLRADRIGLMSCNPAVGGPGKGQLVRELDALGGEMGKVTDATGTHFRRLNESKGPAVRARRALVDRQRYAEEM
;
A
#
# COMPACT_ATOMS: atom_id res chain seq x y z
N MET A 1 -0.37 -27.61 20.87
CA MET A 1 -0.31 -26.33 21.60
C MET A 1 -0.89 -25.23 20.72
N ALA A 2 -1.72 -24.34 21.27
CA ALA A 2 -2.21 -23.17 20.55
C ALA A 2 -1.04 -22.23 20.24
N LYS A 3 -0.93 -21.75 19.01
CA LYS A 3 0.01 -20.66 18.68
C LYS A 3 -0.58 -19.35 19.19
N HIS A 4 0.17 -18.65 20.03
CA HIS A 4 -0.19 -17.31 20.49
C HIS A 4 0.35 -16.26 19.52
N PHE A 5 -0.50 -15.31 19.15
CA PHE A 5 -0.15 -14.14 18.36
C PHE A 5 -0.45 -12.89 19.16
N ASP A 6 0.33 -11.84 18.95
CA ASP A 6 0.16 -10.57 19.65
C ASP A 6 -0.88 -9.71 18.91
N ILE A 7 -0.94 -9.83 17.57
CA ILE A 7 -1.91 -9.16 16.70
C ILE A 7 -2.48 -10.14 15.69
N ILE A 8 -3.78 -10.05 15.44
CA ILE A 8 -4.46 -10.77 14.34
C ILE A 8 -5.08 -9.73 13.42
N VAL A 9 -4.68 -9.73 12.14
CA VAL A 9 -5.22 -8.84 11.11
C VAL A 9 -6.19 -9.63 10.24
N ILE A 10 -7.45 -9.21 10.20
CA ILE A 10 -8.51 -9.85 9.41
C ILE A 10 -8.69 -9.08 8.10
N GLY A 11 -8.34 -9.72 7.00
CA GLY A 11 -8.32 -9.17 5.65
C GLY A 11 -6.95 -8.62 5.28
N LEU A 12 -6.42 -9.06 4.13
CA LEU A 12 -5.12 -8.63 3.59
C LEU A 12 -5.29 -7.81 2.30
N GLY A 13 -6.22 -6.86 2.32
CA GLY A 13 -6.26 -5.78 1.33
C GLY A 13 -5.24 -4.69 1.67
N HIS A 14 -5.31 -3.53 1.00
CA HIS A 14 -4.35 -2.43 1.19
C HIS A 14 -4.13 -2.04 2.66
N ALA A 15 -5.21 -1.85 3.43
CA ALA A 15 -5.11 -1.48 4.84
C ALA A 15 -4.55 -2.63 5.72
N GLY A 16 -4.94 -3.87 5.40
CA GLY A 16 -4.50 -5.04 6.16
C GLY A 16 -3.02 -5.35 5.96
N CYS A 17 -2.51 -5.17 4.74
CA CYS A 17 -1.08 -5.34 4.45
C CYS A 17 -0.24 -4.34 5.24
N GLU A 18 -0.60 -3.04 5.18
CA GLU A 18 0.10 -2.00 5.95
C GLU A 18 0.03 -2.26 7.47
N ALA A 19 -1.15 -2.64 7.99
CA ALA A 19 -1.29 -2.96 9.40
C ALA A 19 -0.43 -4.17 9.81
N ALA A 20 -0.46 -5.25 9.04
CA ALA A 20 0.30 -6.45 9.33
C ALA A 20 1.81 -6.21 9.27
N LEU A 21 2.28 -5.51 8.23
CA LEU A 21 3.69 -5.17 8.04
C LEU A 21 4.19 -4.21 9.11
N ALA A 22 3.41 -3.19 9.46
CA ALA A 22 3.76 -2.27 10.54
C ALA A 22 3.93 -3.01 11.87
N CYS A 23 2.94 -3.82 12.27
CA CYS A 23 3.03 -4.59 13.52
C CYS A 23 4.19 -5.60 13.50
N ALA A 24 4.42 -6.30 12.38
CA ALA A 24 5.51 -7.26 12.26
C ALA A 24 6.88 -6.58 12.37
N ARG A 25 7.06 -5.40 11.76
CA ARG A 25 8.30 -4.61 11.85
C ARG A 25 8.57 -4.06 13.23
N MET A 26 7.53 -3.88 14.05
CA MET A 26 7.65 -3.55 15.47
C MET A 26 8.04 -4.76 16.35
N GLY A 27 8.24 -5.95 15.75
CA GLY A 27 8.66 -7.16 16.46
C GLY A 27 7.52 -7.98 17.06
N LEU A 28 6.27 -7.67 16.73
CA LEU A 28 5.10 -8.40 17.21
C LEU A 28 4.86 -9.67 16.37
N ARG A 29 4.34 -10.73 16.98
CA ARG A 29 3.90 -11.93 16.26
C ARG A 29 2.53 -11.65 15.66
N VAL A 30 2.49 -11.46 14.34
CA VAL A 30 1.27 -11.11 13.60
C VAL A 30 0.73 -12.32 12.85
N LEU A 31 -0.57 -12.56 12.95
CA LEU A 31 -1.30 -13.48 12.08
C LEU A 31 -2.17 -12.69 11.11
N GLY A 32 -1.85 -12.75 9.81
CA GLY A 32 -2.73 -12.28 8.75
C GLY A 32 -3.73 -13.37 8.35
N VAL A 33 -5.03 -13.07 8.43
CA VAL A 33 -6.10 -13.98 7.99
C VAL A 33 -6.80 -13.37 6.80
N THR A 34 -6.85 -14.07 5.68
CA THR A 34 -7.60 -13.64 4.48
C THR A 34 -8.37 -14.81 3.91
N LEU A 35 -9.50 -14.53 3.25
CA LEU A 35 -10.32 -15.57 2.61
C LEU A 35 -9.58 -16.22 1.44
N ARG A 36 -8.70 -15.45 0.78
CA ARG A 36 -8.01 -15.82 -0.46
C ARG A 36 -6.61 -15.23 -0.47
N ALA A 37 -5.61 -16.10 -0.42
CA ALA A 37 -4.20 -15.70 -0.45
C ALA A 37 -3.81 -15.08 -1.81
N ASP A 38 -4.42 -15.53 -2.90
CA ASP A 38 -4.21 -15.00 -4.26
C ASP A 38 -4.79 -13.59 -4.48
N ARG A 39 -5.44 -13.01 -3.45
CA ARG A 39 -6.04 -11.66 -3.51
C ARG A 39 -5.44 -10.68 -2.51
N ILE A 40 -4.29 -11.03 -1.93
CA ILE A 40 -3.52 -10.09 -1.11
C ILE A 40 -3.12 -8.90 -1.97
N GLY A 41 -3.23 -7.68 -1.44
CA GLY A 41 -2.84 -6.46 -2.16
C GLY A 41 -3.63 -6.15 -3.44
N LEU A 42 -4.72 -6.87 -3.74
CA LEU A 42 -5.42 -6.76 -5.02
C LEU A 42 -6.02 -5.36 -5.25
N MET A 43 -5.69 -4.78 -6.41
CA MET A 43 -6.32 -3.56 -6.91
C MET A 43 -7.67 -3.85 -7.57
N SER A 44 -8.76 -3.75 -6.81
CA SER A 44 -10.11 -4.09 -7.27
C SER A 44 -10.77 -3.07 -8.21
N CYS A 45 -10.29 -1.83 -8.23
CA CYS A 45 -10.90 -0.73 -8.98
C CYS A 45 -9.94 -0.19 -10.04
N ASN A 46 -9.24 0.92 -9.73
CA ASN A 46 -8.36 1.59 -10.69
C ASN A 46 -6.91 1.07 -10.54
N PRO A 47 -6.21 0.73 -11.64
CA PRO A 47 -4.77 0.42 -11.63
C PRO A 47 -3.91 1.68 -11.45
N ALA A 48 -4.17 2.44 -10.39
CA ALA A 48 -3.49 3.70 -10.12
C ALA A 48 -3.36 4.00 -8.62
N VAL A 49 -2.19 4.49 -8.23
CA VAL A 49 -1.90 4.97 -6.87
C VAL A 49 -1.67 6.47 -6.88
N GLY A 50 -2.17 7.15 -5.84
CA GLY A 50 -2.05 8.60 -5.69
C GLY A 50 -3.16 9.38 -6.39
N GLY A 51 -2.85 10.61 -6.80
CA GLY A 51 -3.84 11.62 -7.19
C GLY A 51 -4.01 12.71 -6.12
N PRO A 52 -4.87 13.72 -6.33
CA PRO A 52 -5.08 14.79 -5.36
C PRO A 52 -5.45 14.24 -3.97
N GLY A 53 -4.74 14.66 -2.93
CA GLY A 53 -4.88 14.15 -1.56
C GLY A 53 -4.26 12.76 -1.35
N LYS A 54 -4.59 11.79 -2.23
CA LYS A 54 -4.09 10.42 -2.14
C LYS A 54 -2.57 10.32 -2.31
N GLY A 55 -1.98 11.13 -3.19
CA GLY A 55 -0.53 11.14 -3.44
C GLY A 55 0.28 11.62 -2.24
N GLN A 56 -0.30 12.53 -1.45
CA GLN A 56 0.24 12.98 -0.18
C GLN A 56 0.14 11.86 0.86
N LEU A 57 -1.02 11.23 1.02
CA LEU A 57 -1.21 10.09 1.93
C LEU A 57 -0.23 8.94 1.65
N VAL A 58 0.01 8.62 0.38
CA VAL A 58 1.00 7.59 0.00
C VAL A 58 2.42 7.98 0.44
N ARG A 59 2.77 9.27 0.34
CA ARG A 59 4.08 9.79 0.78
C ARG A 59 4.19 9.90 2.29
N GLU A 60 3.10 10.17 2.99
CA GLU A 60 3.02 10.13 4.44
C GLU A 60 3.18 8.69 4.95
N LEU A 61 2.51 7.71 4.30
CA LEU A 61 2.71 6.28 4.57
C LEU A 61 4.16 5.86 4.37
N ASP A 62 4.77 6.23 3.24
CA ASP A 62 6.18 5.97 2.93
C ASP A 62 7.11 6.56 4.01
N ALA A 63 6.87 7.80 4.45
CA ALA A 63 7.63 8.45 5.52
C ALA A 63 7.48 7.75 6.89
N LEU A 64 6.32 7.14 7.16
CA LEU A 64 6.06 6.32 8.35
C LEU A 64 6.62 4.89 8.22
N GLY A 65 7.22 4.53 7.09
CA GLY A 65 7.78 3.21 6.84
C GLY A 65 6.78 2.18 6.29
N GLY A 66 5.65 2.63 5.74
CA GLY A 66 4.71 1.80 4.99
C GLY A 66 5.26 1.32 3.65
N GLU A 67 4.54 0.40 3.00
CA GLU A 67 4.99 -0.26 1.77
C GLU A 67 4.34 0.25 0.48
N MET A 68 3.15 0.84 0.55
CA MET A 68 2.40 1.29 -0.63
C MET A 68 3.23 2.17 -1.57
N GLY A 69 4.05 3.06 -1.03
CA GLY A 69 4.95 3.91 -1.84
C GLY A 69 6.00 3.11 -2.62
N LYS A 70 6.67 2.17 -1.96
CA LYS A 70 7.74 1.33 -2.54
C LYS A 70 7.19 0.35 -3.56
N VAL A 71 6.09 -0.33 -3.22
CA VAL A 71 5.38 -1.24 -4.14
C VAL A 71 4.89 -0.47 -5.38
N THR A 72 4.40 0.75 -5.21
CA THR A 72 4.02 1.61 -6.35
C THR A 72 5.21 1.94 -7.23
N ASP A 73 6.36 2.30 -6.64
CA ASP A 73 7.56 2.65 -7.39
C ASP A 73 8.14 1.41 -8.14
N ALA A 74 8.04 0.20 -7.57
CA ALA A 74 8.52 -1.05 -8.19
C ALA A 74 7.62 -1.58 -9.32
N THR A 75 6.32 -1.28 -9.27
CA THR A 75 5.30 -1.85 -10.17
C THR A 75 4.66 -0.81 -11.09
N GLY A 76 5.07 0.45 -10.95
CA GLY A 76 4.60 1.58 -11.73
C GLY A 76 5.03 1.51 -13.20
N THR A 77 4.08 1.78 -14.09
CA THR A 77 4.30 1.83 -15.54
C THR A 77 4.32 3.26 -16.08
N HIS A 78 3.62 4.18 -15.40
CA HIS A 78 3.58 5.58 -15.79
C HIS A 78 3.42 6.50 -14.58
N PHE A 79 4.26 7.54 -14.48
CA PHE A 79 4.26 8.47 -13.36
C PHE A 79 3.97 9.89 -13.85
N ARG A 80 3.08 10.60 -13.14
CA ARG A 80 2.75 11.98 -13.43
C ARG A 80 2.61 12.80 -12.15
N ARG A 81 3.06 14.06 -12.20
CA ARG A 81 2.68 15.05 -11.20
C ARG A 81 1.46 15.82 -11.71
N LEU A 82 0.44 15.92 -10.86
CA LEU A 82 -0.79 16.65 -11.12
C LEU A 82 -0.67 18.05 -10.55
N ASN A 83 -1.39 19.01 -11.16
CA ASN A 83 -1.38 20.42 -10.79
C ASN A 83 0.03 21.06 -10.84
N GLU A 84 0.89 20.66 -11.77
CA GLU A 84 2.27 21.15 -11.89
C GLU A 84 2.35 22.68 -12.02
N SER A 85 1.43 23.28 -12.77
CA SER A 85 1.34 24.73 -12.96
C SER A 85 0.84 25.50 -11.72
N LYS A 86 0.34 24.80 -10.69
CA LYS A 86 -0.13 25.41 -9.44
C LYS A 86 0.94 25.35 -8.35
N GLY A 87 0.68 26.03 -7.23
CA GLY A 87 1.59 26.08 -6.08
C GLY A 87 1.87 24.70 -5.45
N PRO A 88 3.01 24.51 -4.76
CA PRO A 88 3.45 23.22 -4.23
C PRO A 88 2.41 22.51 -3.35
N ALA A 89 1.65 23.26 -2.55
CA ALA A 89 0.66 22.72 -1.62
C ALA A 89 -0.44 21.88 -2.29
N VAL A 90 -0.77 22.17 -3.57
CA VAL A 90 -1.83 21.46 -4.30
C VAL A 90 -1.30 20.48 -5.35
N ARG A 91 0.02 20.34 -5.47
CA ARG A 91 0.65 19.35 -6.36
C ARG A 91 0.48 17.96 -5.78
N ALA A 92 0.22 16.97 -6.61
CA ALA A 92 0.06 15.59 -6.18
C ALA A 92 0.77 14.63 -7.15
N ARG A 93 1.28 13.50 -6.65
CA ARG A 93 1.85 12.44 -7.49
C ARG A 93 0.77 11.41 -7.79
N ARG A 94 0.75 10.89 -9.01
CA ARG A 94 -0.10 9.78 -9.43
C ARG A 94 0.71 8.83 -10.31
N ALA A 95 0.61 7.54 -10.03
CA ALA A 95 1.20 6.48 -10.83
C ALA A 95 0.10 5.59 -11.38
N LEU A 96 0.24 5.12 -12.62
CA LEU A 96 -0.40 3.91 -13.09
C LEU A 96 0.50 2.73 -12.75
N VAL A 97 -0.07 1.62 -12.31
CA VAL A 97 0.67 0.43 -11.88
C VAL A 97 0.14 -0.81 -12.58
N ASP A 98 1.02 -1.79 -12.74
CA ASP A 98 0.61 -3.14 -13.12
C ASP A 98 -0.10 -3.80 -11.93
N ARG A 99 -1.38 -4.18 -12.11
CA ARG A 99 -2.21 -4.72 -11.01
C ARG A 99 -1.70 -6.06 -10.49
N GLN A 100 -1.20 -6.90 -11.39
CA GLN A 100 -0.75 -8.22 -11.02
C GLN A 100 0.57 -8.11 -10.28
N ARG A 101 1.53 -7.35 -10.83
CA ARG A 101 2.81 -7.12 -10.15
C ARG A 101 2.63 -6.40 -8.82
N TYR A 102 1.70 -5.44 -8.72
CA TYR A 102 1.40 -4.75 -7.45
C TYR A 102 0.93 -5.74 -6.37
N ALA A 103 0.08 -6.71 -6.73
CA ALA A 103 -0.39 -7.73 -5.79
C ALA A 103 0.68 -8.78 -5.46
N GLU A 104 1.57 -9.10 -6.40
CA GLU A 104 2.69 -10.04 -6.18
C GLU A 104 3.81 -9.44 -5.31
N GLU A 105 4.04 -8.13 -5.42
CA GLU A 105 5.05 -7.40 -4.66
C GLU A 105 4.60 -7.03 -3.24
N MET A 106 3.28 -6.94 -3.01
CA MET A 106 2.67 -6.61 -1.71
C MET A 106 2.60 -7.82 -0.77
#